data_AF-A0A354YAP2-F1
#
_entry.id   AF-A0A354YAP2-F1
#
_cell.length_a   1.000
_cell.length_b   1.000
_cell.length_c   1.000
_cell.angle_alpha   90.00
_cell.angle_beta   90.00
_cell.angle_gamma   90.00
#
_symmetry.space_group_name_H-M   'P 1'
#
loop_
_entity.id
_entity.type
_entity.pdbx_description
1 polymer ?
#
loop_
_entity_poly.entity_id
_entity_poly.type
_entity_poly.pdbx_seq_one_letter_code
_entity_poly.pdbx_strand_id
1 'polypeptide(L)'
;GNRDASLRATVFSRQFDFREPMRAAEPDLLVSAAPALGMPAAALRLRSVQHVREPAQIKHVGTFALFHQRRQAQAAGFDDALFVDAGGRILEGTVWNLGLWDGGSVTWPHGPALRGTQERLLQAGLAALGVPQQVRPVALAELGGQVAAFACNSRGQQPVAAVDGGAFAGDDGLLPLLARALETQPWQPI
;
A
#
# COMPACT_ATOMS: atom_id res chain seq x y z
N GLY A 1 5.91 21.37 21.64
CA GLY A 1 5.95 20.00 21.12
C GLY A 1 5.70 20.03 19.63
N ASN A 2 6.30 19.12 18.86
CA ASN A 2 6.02 19.01 17.43
C ASN A 2 4.53 18.73 17.25
N ARG A 3 3.83 19.53 16.43
CA ARG A 3 2.39 19.35 16.18
C ARG A 3 2.09 18.11 15.33
N ASP A 4 3.06 17.69 14.52
CA ASP A 4 2.94 16.54 13.61
C ASP A 4 3.93 15.43 13.99
N ALA A 5 3.46 14.17 13.94
CA ALA A 5 4.26 12.99 14.26
C ALA A 5 3.78 11.75 13.49
N SER A 6 4.68 10.78 13.32
CA SER A 6 4.32 9.41 12.96
C SER A 6 4.28 8.56 14.23
N LEU A 7 3.16 7.89 14.46
CA LEU A 7 2.99 6.97 15.59
C LEU A 7 3.01 5.52 15.09
N ARG A 8 3.75 4.68 15.80
CA ARG A 8 3.69 3.22 15.63
C ARG A 8 3.29 2.59 16.95
N ALA A 9 2.08 2.02 16.94
CA ALA A 9 1.57 1.12 17.98
C ALA A 9 1.86 -0.33 17.57
N THR A 10 2.51 -1.09 18.45
CA THR A 10 2.74 -2.53 18.28
C THR A 10 2.11 -3.25 19.46
N VAL A 11 1.15 -4.12 19.17
CA VAL A 11 0.52 -5.01 20.16
C VAL A 11 1.24 -6.35 20.12
N PHE A 12 1.68 -6.84 21.26
CA PHE A 12 2.36 -8.13 21.44
C PHE A 12 2.06 -8.67 22.83
N SER A 13 2.67 -9.77 23.25
CA SER A 13 2.65 -10.19 24.66
C SER A 13 4.01 -10.72 25.05
N ARG A 14 4.54 -10.25 26.18
CA ARG A 14 5.76 -10.79 26.81
C ARG A 14 5.54 -12.19 27.37
N GLN A 15 4.29 -12.60 27.54
CA GLN A 15 3.90 -13.93 28.05
C GLN A 15 3.59 -14.92 26.91
N PHE A 16 3.67 -14.48 25.64
CA PHE A 16 3.45 -15.37 24.51
C PHE A 16 4.50 -16.48 24.45
N ASP A 17 4.05 -17.72 24.30
CA ASP A 17 4.90 -18.89 24.06
C ASP A 17 4.44 -19.59 22.78
N PHE A 18 5.30 -19.63 21.77
CA PHE A 18 4.96 -20.20 20.47
C PHE A 18 4.65 -21.71 20.53
N ARG A 19 5.04 -22.39 21.61
CA ARG A 19 4.77 -23.82 21.84
C ARG A 19 3.36 -24.07 22.36
N GLU A 20 2.75 -23.05 22.98
CA GLU A 20 1.39 -23.09 23.51
C GLU A 20 0.56 -21.91 22.96
N PRO A 21 0.35 -21.81 21.64
CA PRO A 21 -0.23 -20.63 21.02
C PRO A 21 -1.69 -20.37 21.42
N MET A 22 -2.37 -21.36 21.99
CA MET A 22 -3.74 -21.26 22.49
C MET A 22 -3.83 -20.77 23.94
N ARG A 23 -2.70 -20.69 24.65
CA ARG A 23 -2.68 -20.20 26.03
C ARG A 23 -3.02 -18.71 26.02
N ALA A 24 -4.01 -18.33 26.83
CA ALA A 24 -4.36 -16.93 27.01
C ALA A 24 -3.13 -16.14 27.49
N ALA A 25 -2.89 -15.00 26.86
CA ALA A 25 -1.81 -14.09 27.20
C ALA A 25 -2.34 -12.66 27.17
N GLU A 26 -1.98 -11.88 28.17
CA GLU A 26 -2.38 -10.47 28.23
C GLU A 26 -1.62 -9.66 27.16
N PRO A 27 -2.29 -8.74 26.45
CA PRO A 27 -1.64 -7.90 25.45
C PRO A 27 -0.82 -6.79 26.12
N ASP A 28 0.43 -6.67 25.70
CA ASP A 28 1.30 -5.52 25.91
C ASP A 28 1.23 -4.57 24.71
N LEU A 29 1.37 -3.27 24.97
CA LEU A 29 1.38 -2.22 23.96
C LEU A 29 2.69 -1.44 24.00
N LEU A 30 3.39 -1.38 22.87
CA LEU A 30 4.51 -0.47 22.67
C LEU A 30 4.10 0.64 21.69
N VAL A 31 4.15 1.90 22.15
CA VAL A 31 3.94 3.08 21.31
C VAL A 31 5.25 3.82 21.15
N SER A 32 5.61 4.10 19.90
CA SER A 32 6.74 4.96 19.56
C SER A 32 6.28 6.13 18.71
N ALA A 33 6.89 7.28 18.94
CA ALA A 33 6.66 8.50 18.18
C ALA A 33 7.97 8.91 17.48
N ALA A 34 7.84 9.33 16.22
CA ALA A 34 8.91 9.87 15.41
C ALA A 34 8.42 11.12 14.67
N PRO A 35 9.31 11.94 14.09
CA PRO A 35 8.89 13.00 13.18
C PRO A 35 7.97 12.46 12.09
N ALA A 36 7.01 13.28 11.65
CA ALA A 36 6.14 12.93 10.53
C ALA A 36 6.98 12.62 9.28
N LEU A 37 6.59 11.56 8.55
CA LEU A 37 7.26 11.14 7.33
C LEU A 37 6.31 11.29 6.15
N GLY A 38 6.69 12.14 5.19
CA GLY A 38 6.01 12.24 3.91
C GLY A 38 6.37 11.08 2.96
N MET A 39 5.56 10.93 1.92
CA MET A 39 5.88 10.08 0.78
C MET A 39 6.88 10.79 -0.15
N PRO A 40 7.90 10.10 -0.71
CA PRO A 40 8.76 10.69 -1.73
C PRO A 40 7.98 11.08 -3.00
N ALA A 41 8.41 12.15 -3.68
CA ALA A 41 7.78 12.59 -4.93
C ALA A 41 8.19 11.77 -6.17
N ALA A 42 9.39 11.17 -6.15
CA ALA A 42 9.92 10.42 -7.27
C ALA A 42 9.04 9.20 -7.59
N ALA A 43 8.75 8.94 -8.87
CA ALA A 43 7.91 7.82 -9.27
C ALA A 43 8.60 6.46 -9.07
N LEU A 44 7.87 5.48 -8.54
CA LEU A 44 8.41 4.14 -8.25
C LEU A 44 8.64 3.32 -9.53
N ARG A 45 9.79 2.63 -9.58
CA ARG A 45 10.09 1.56 -10.53
C ARG A 45 10.06 0.23 -9.77
N LEU A 46 9.14 -0.64 -10.14
CA LEU A 46 8.81 -1.82 -9.36
C LEU A 46 9.25 -3.10 -10.05
N ARG A 47 9.63 -4.09 -9.25
CA ARG A 47 9.83 -5.48 -9.69
C ARG A 47 8.65 -6.32 -9.24
N SER A 48 7.99 -7.04 -10.15
CA SER A 48 6.97 -7.99 -9.73
C SER A 48 7.60 -9.24 -9.12
N VAL A 49 6.91 -9.82 -8.14
CA VAL A 49 7.28 -11.10 -7.53
C VAL A 49 6.04 -11.86 -7.09
N GLN A 50 6.02 -13.16 -7.36
CA GLN A 50 4.98 -14.04 -6.84
C GLN A 50 5.12 -14.16 -5.32
N HIS A 51 4.25 -13.50 -4.58
CA HIS A 51 4.25 -13.49 -3.12
C HIS A 51 2.87 -13.09 -2.60
N VAL A 52 2.43 -13.71 -1.50
CA VAL A 52 1.20 -13.35 -0.78
C VAL A 52 1.56 -13.21 0.69
N ARG A 53 1.17 -12.10 1.32
CA ARG A 53 1.32 -11.93 2.77
C ARG A 53 0.47 -12.94 3.52
N GLU A 54 0.97 -13.51 4.61
CA GLU A 54 0.25 -14.51 5.39
C GLU A 54 0.08 -14.13 6.87
N PRO A 55 -1.16 -13.98 7.37
CA PRO A 55 -2.41 -13.80 6.62
C PRO A 55 -2.52 -12.37 6.05
N ALA A 56 -2.97 -12.26 4.80
CA ALA A 56 -2.86 -11.02 4.03
C ALA A 56 -3.63 -9.84 4.64
N GLN A 57 -4.78 -10.11 5.24
CA GLN A 57 -5.68 -9.09 5.80
C GLN A 57 -5.21 -8.53 7.15
N ILE A 58 -4.19 -9.12 7.79
CA ILE A 58 -3.72 -8.70 9.12
C ILE A 58 -2.43 -7.90 8.99
N LYS A 59 -2.38 -6.74 9.65
CA LYS A 59 -1.14 -6.00 9.85
C LYS A 59 -0.38 -6.61 11.03
N HIS A 60 0.56 -7.51 10.76
CA HIS A 60 1.33 -8.24 11.77
C HIS A 60 2.81 -7.87 11.80
N VAL A 61 3.53 -8.36 12.83
CA VAL A 61 4.97 -8.11 13.04
C VAL A 61 5.89 -9.04 12.24
N GLY A 62 5.37 -10.14 11.66
CA GLY A 62 6.10 -11.04 10.76
C GLY A 62 6.46 -10.42 9.40
N THR A 63 7.24 -9.33 9.38
CA THR A 63 7.52 -8.54 8.16
C THR A 63 8.78 -8.96 7.41
N PHE A 64 9.48 -10.01 7.86
CA PHE A 64 10.74 -10.46 7.24
C PHE A 64 10.57 -10.72 5.73
N ALA A 65 9.54 -11.48 5.34
CA ALA A 65 9.31 -11.81 3.94
C ALA A 65 9.11 -10.55 3.09
N LEU A 66 8.33 -9.57 3.58
CA LEU A 66 8.07 -8.31 2.89
C LEU A 66 9.37 -7.52 2.64
N PHE A 67 10.20 -7.38 3.67
CA PHE A 67 11.46 -6.65 3.58
C PHE A 67 12.53 -7.40 2.81
N HIS A 68 12.50 -8.73 2.84
CA HIS A 68 13.35 -9.55 2.00
C HIS A 68 13.06 -9.31 0.51
N GLN A 69 11.78 -9.30 0.11
CA GLN A 69 11.40 -8.99 -1.28
C GLN A 69 11.79 -7.57 -1.68
N ARG A 70 11.59 -6.58 -0.79
CA ARG A 70 12.07 -5.21 -1.02
C ARG A 70 13.58 -5.19 -1.28
N ARG A 71 14.36 -5.87 -0.43
CA ARG A 71 15.83 -5.96 -0.58
C ARG A 71 16.22 -6.60 -1.91
N GLN A 72 15.53 -7.67 -2.32
CA GLN A 72 15.80 -8.33 -3.60
C GLN A 72 15.46 -7.44 -4.81
N ALA A 73 14.38 -6.65 -4.75
CA ALA A 73 14.05 -5.68 -5.79
C ALA A 73 15.11 -4.58 -5.89
N GLN A 74 15.55 -4.04 -4.76
CA GLN A 74 16.60 -3.02 -4.69
C GLN A 74 17.96 -3.53 -5.19
N ALA A 75 18.34 -4.75 -4.83
CA ALA A 75 19.55 -5.38 -5.35
C ALA A 75 19.52 -5.57 -6.87
N ALA A 76 18.33 -5.64 -7.47
CA ALA A 76 18.12 -5.73 -8.91
C ALA A 76 17.92 -4.36 -9.60
N GLY A 77 18.10 -3.24 -8.89
CA GLY A 77 18.00 -1.89 -9.44
C GLY A 77 16.58 -1.30 -9.48
N PHE A 78 15.62 -1.89 -8.77
CA PHE A 78 14.25 -1.37 -8.62
C PHE A 78 14.07 -0.69 -7.26
N ASP A 79 13.01 0.09 -7.08
CA ASP A 79 12.76 0.82 -5.82
C ASP A 79 12.11 -0.06 -4.75
N ASP A 80 11.20 -0.95 -5.16
CA ASP A 80 10.43 -1.84 -4.30
C ASP A 80 9.85 -3.04 -5.10
N ALA A 81 9.24 -3.99 -4.39
CA ALA A 81 8.56 -5.14 -4.99
C ALA A 81 7.03 -4.92 -5.07
N LEU A 82 6.44 -5.36 -6.19
CA LEU A 82 4.99 -5.51 -6.39
C LEU A 82 4.63 -7.00 -6.28
N PHE A 83 3.68 -7.32 -5.43
CA PHE A 83 3.24 -8.70 -5.23
C PHE A 83 2.14 -9.09 -6.20
N VAL A 84 2.30 -10.30 -6.74
CA VAL A 84 1.30 -10.98 -7.56
C VAL A 84 0.99 -12.36 -6.98
N ASP A 85 -0.23 -12.84 -7.19
CA ASP A 85 -0.59 -14.23 -6.86
C ASP A 85 -0.03 -15.24 -7.87
N ALA A 86 -0.29 -16.53 -7.65
CA ALA A 86 0.15 -17.61 -8.53
C ALA A 86 -0.45 -17.54 -9.96
N GLY A 87 -1.55 -16.80 -10.13
CA GLY A 87 -2.16 -16.53 -11.44
C GLY A 87 -1.65 -15.23 -12.08
N GLY A 88 -0.65 -14.57 -11.50
CA GLY A 88 -0.10 -13.31 -11.99
C GLY A 88 -1.01 -12.11 -11.75
N ARG A 89 -1.95 -12.17 -10.80
CA ARG A 89 -2.84 -11.04 -10.46
C ARG A 89 -2.21 -10.18 -9.38
N ILE A 90 -2.30 -8.87 -9.55
CA ILE A 90 -1.72 -7.86 -8.67
C ILE A 90 -2.43 -7.81 -7.33
N LEU A 91 -1.67 -7.68 -6.24
CA LEU A 91 -2.18 -7.68 -4.87
C LEU A 91 -1.91 -6.36 -4.13
N GLU A 92 -0.63 -6.13 -3.79
CA GLU A 92 -0.12 -4.98 -3.03
C GLU A 92 1.41 -4.89 -3.23
N GLY A 93 2.06 -3.88 -2.67
CA GLY A 93 3.51 -3.86 -2.52
C GLY A 93 3.96 -4.31 -1.14
N THR A 94 5.26 -4.15 -0.86
CA THR A 94 5.85 -4.64 0.40
C THR A 94 5.25 -3.98 1.65
N VAL A 95 4.84 -2.71 1.56
CA VAL A 95 4.22 -1.94 2.66
C VAL A 95 3.18 -0.91 2.17
N TRP A 96 2.58 -1.12 1.02
CA TRP A 96 1.68 -0.15 0.37
C TRP A 96 0.65 -0.83 -0.53
N ASN A 97 -0.47 -0.15 -0.79
CA ASN A 97 -1.50 -0.55 -1.75
C ASN A 97 -1.36 0.24 -3.06
N LEU A 98 -2.01 -0.19 -4.14
CA LEU A 98 -1.98 0.53 -5.43
C LEU A 98 -3.37 0.72 -6.03
N GLY A 99 -3.53 1.81 -6.78
CA GLY A 99 -4.62 2.01 -7.73
C GLY A 99 -4.11 2.28 -9.14
N LEU A 100 -4.94 1.96 -10.12
CA LEU A 100 -4.71 2.19 -11.55
C LEU A 100 -5.73 3.20 -12.07
N TRP A 101 -5.30 4.12 -12.91
CA TRP A 101 -6.08 5.22 -13.45
C TRP A 101 -6.06 5.18 -14.98
N ASP A 102 -7.22 5.14 -15.61
CA ASP A 102 -7.37 5.08 -17.07
C ASP A 102 -7.69 6.45 -17.72
N GLY A 103 -7.66 7.54 -16.94
CA GLY A 103 -8.09 8.87 -17.38
C GLY A 103 -9.51 9.26 -16.93
N GLY A 104 -10.31 8.31 -16.45
CA GLY A 104 -11.67 8.58 -15.97
C GLY A 104 -12.14 7.76 -14.77
N SER A 105 -11.52 6.61 -14.49
CA SER A 105 -11.89 5.71 -13.41
C SER A 105 -10.67 5.14 -12.67
N VAL A 106 -10.84 4.86 -11.38
CA VAL A 106 -9.84 4.15 -10.58
C VAL A 106 -10.18 2.66 -10.47
N THR A 107 -9.25 1.81 -10.88
CA THR A 107 -9.29 0.36 -10.64
C THR A 107 -8.43 -0.02 -9.46
N TRP A 108 -9.03 -0.63 -8.45
CA TRP A 108 -8.36 -1.19 -7.28
C TRP A 108 -8.20 -2.71 -7.45
N PRO A 109 -6.96 -3.25 -7.38
CA PRO A 109 -6.78 -4.69 -7.50
C PRO A 109 -7.43 -5.47 -6.37
N HIS A 110 -8.26 -6.43 -6.76
CA HIS A 110 -8.90 -7.39 -5.87
C HIS A 110 -8.03 -8.63 -5.67
N GLY A 111 -7.77 -8.98 -4.41
CA GLY A 111 -7.01 -10.16 -4.03
C GLY A 111 -6.57 -10.10 -2.57
N PRO A 112 -5.96 -11.19 -2.05
CA PRO A 112 -5.44 -11.24 -0.69
C PRO A 112 -4.36 -10.18 -0.46
N ALA A 113 -4.71 -9.11 0.25
CA ALA A 113 -3.79 -8.05 0.64
C ALA A 113 -4.27 -7.31 1.89
N LEU A 114 -3.40 -6.52 2.52
CA LEU A 114 -3.79 -5.65 3.60
C LEU A 114 -4.44 -4.40 3.02
N ARG A 115 -5.76 -4.26 3.16
CA ARG A 115 -6.46 -3.03 2.74
C ARG A 115 -6.09 -1.88 3.68
N GLY A 116 -5.24 -0.97 3.22
CA GLY A 116 -4.70 0.12 4.00
C GLY A 116 -5.74 1.19 4.33
N THR A 117 -5.46 2.00 5.36
CA THR A 117 -6.30 3.15 5.71
C THR A 117 -6.30 4.19 4.60
N GLN A 118 -5.15 4.46 3.98
CA GLN A 118 -5.05 5.41 2.88
C GLN A 118 -5.88 5.00 1.66
N GLU A 119 -5.86 3.71 1.30
CA GLU A 119 -6.71 3.15 0.24
C GLU A 119 -8.19 3.44 0.53
N ARG A 120 -8.67 3.14 1.76
CA ARG A 120 -10.06 3.39 2.16
C ARG A 120 -10.43 4.88 2.13
N LEU A 121 -9.55 5.76 2.60
CA LEU A 121 -9.79 7.21 2.58
C LEU A 121 -9.85 7.74 1.15
N LEU A 122 -8.97 7.25 0.26
CA LEU A 122 -9.02 7.58 -1.16
C LEU A 122 -10.30 7.07 -1.81
N GLN A 123 -10.72 5.83 -1.52
CA GLN A 123 -11.98 5.27 -2.03
C GLN A 123 -13.18 6.11 -1.64
N ALA A 124 -13.29 6.47 -0.35
CA ALA A 124 -14.37 7.32 0.15
C ALA A 124 -14.32 8.72 -0.48
N GLY A 125 -13.13 9.30 -0.60
CA GLY A 125 -12.96 10.63 -1.16
C GLY A 125 -13.25 10.72 -2.66
N LEU A 126 -12.79 9.74 -3.43
CA LEU A 126 -13.10 9.63 -4.85
C LEU A 126 -14.61 9.45 -5.08
N ALA A 127 -15.28 8.67 -4.23
CA ALA A 127 -16.74 8.54 -4.28
C ALA A 127 -17.45 9.87 -3.98
N ALA A 128 -16.97 10.63 -2.98
CA ALA A 128 -17.50 11.96 -2.67
C ALA A 128 -17.30 12.97 -3.81
N LEU A 129 -16.21 12.83 -4.58
CA LEU A 129 -15.94 13.63 -5.77
C LEU A 129 -16.67 13.11 -7.04
N GLY A 130 -17.42 12.01 -6.94
CA GLY A 130 -18.12 11.41 -8.08
C GLY A 130 -17.20 10.73 -9.10
N VAL A 131 -15.96 10.41 -8.74
CA VAL A 131 -15.02 9.68 -9.60
C VAL A 131 -15.41 8.19 -9.62
N PRO A 132 -15.67 7.60 -10.80
CA PRO A 132 -15.96 6.17 -10.93
C PRO A 132 -14.84 5.28 -10.40
N GLN A 133 -15.21 4.18 -9.76
CA GLN A 133 -14.27 3.22 -9.19
C GLN A 133 -14.74 1.79 -9.41
N GLN A 134 -13.79 0.87 -9.53
CA GLN A 134 -14.06 -0.55 -9.54
C GLN A 134 -13.02 -1.34 -8.75
N VAL A 135 -13.46 -2.45 -8.15
CA VAL A 135 -12.60 -3.41 -7.47
C VAL A 135 -12.68 -4.71 -8.26
N ARG A 136 -11.58 -5.13 -8.89
CA ARG A 136 -11.54 -6.35 -9.69
C ARG A 136 -10.15 -6.97 -9.69
N PRO A 137 -10.02 -8.27 -9.98
CA PRO A 137 -8.71 -8.85 -10.27
C PRO A 137 -8.07 -8.11 -11.45
N VAL A 138 -6.77 -7.81 -11.33
CA VAL A 138 -5.99 -7.18 -12.39
C VAL A 138 -4.77 -8.06 -12.64
N ALA A 139 -4.64 -8.61 -13.85
CA ALA A 139 -3.46 -9.36 -14.25
C ALA A 139 -2.28 -8.40 -14.48
N LEU A 140 -1.07 -8.85 -14.12
CA LEU A 140 0.16 -8.12 -14.38
C LEU A 140 0.33 -7.78 -15.87
N ALA A 141 -0.10 -8.67 -16.75
CA ALA A 141 -0.07 -8.49 -18.20
C ALA A 141 -1.02 -7.38 -18.72
N GLU A 142 -1.97 -6.92 -17.90
CA GLU A 142 -2.79 -5.74 -18.23
C GLU A 142 -2.03 -4.43 -17.99
N LEU A 143 -0.88 -4.46 -17.30
CA LEU A 143 -0.09 -3.26 -17.06
C LEU A 143 0.62 -2.82 -18.34
N GLY A 144 0.38 -1.58 -18.74
CA GLY A 144 0.96 -0.94 -19.92
C GLY A 144 -0.05 -0.01 -20.61
N GLY A 145 0.42 0.82 -21.53
CA GLY A 145 -0.44 1.73 -22.30
C GLY A 145 -0.78 3.04 -21.58
N GLN A 146 -1.95 3.60 -21.88
CA GLN A 146 -2.43 4.94 -21.44
C GLN A 146 -2.90 4.96 -19.96
N VAL A 147 -2.44 4.02 -19.15
CA VAL A 147 -2.82 3.88 -17.74
C VAL A 147 -1.75 4.55 -16.88
N ALA A 148 -2.16 5.33 -15.88
CA ALA A 148 -1.30 5.79 -14.80
C ALA A 148 -1.52 4.92 -13.56
N ALA A 149 -0.52 4.85 -12.69
CA ALA A 149 -0.58 4.03 -11.49
C ALA A 149 -0.01 4.79 -10.29
N PHE A 150 -0.54 4.52 -9.10
CA PHE A 150 -0.04 5.12 -7.87
C PHE A 150 0.02 4.09 -6.74
N ALA A 151 1.02 4.24 -5.88
CA ALA A 151 1.12 3.55 -4.60
C ALA A 151 0.60 4.46 -3.47
N CYS A 152 0.03 3.88 -2.42
CA CYS A 152 -0.43 4.62 -1.26
C CYS A 152 -0.27 3.83 0.05
N ASN A 153 0.02 4.55 1.13
CA ASN A 153 -0.04 4.07 2.50
C ASN A 153 -0.21 5.28 3.43
N SER A 154 -0.08 5.10 4.74
CA SER A 154 -0.27 6.19 5.71
C SER A 154 0.72 7.36 5.58
N ARG A 155 1.73 7.28 4.69
CA ARG A 155 2.65 8.39 4.39
C ARG A 155 2.17 9.29 3.23
N GLY A 156 1.16 8.86 2.46
CA GLY A 156 0.62 9.62 1.32
C GLY A 156 0.41 8.77 0.07
N GLN A 157 0.63 9.38 -1.10
CA GLN A 157 0.55 8.76 -2.42
C GLN A 157 1.83 9.02 -3.21
N GLN A 158 2.21 8.08 -4.07
CA GLN A 158 3.39 8.16 -4.91
C GLN A 158 3.05 7.65 -6.32
N PRO A 159 3.50 8.30 -7.39
CA PRO A 159 3.28 7.77 -8.73
C PRO A 159 4.12 6.50 -8.95
N VAL A 160 3.67 5.62 -9.85
CA VAL A 160 4.44 4.47 -10.30
C VAL A 160 4.82 4.70 -11.77
N ALA A 161 6.12 4.69 -12.05
CA ALA A 161 6.66 4.91 -13.39
C ALA A 161 6.66 3.61 -14.22
N ALA A 162 6.99 2.47 -13.62
CA ALA A 162 7.11 1.22 -14.35
C ALA A 162 6.99 -0.02 -13.44
N VAL A 163 6.59 -1.14 -14.04
CA VAL A 163 6.72 -2.49 -13.45
C VAL A 163 7.50 -3.38 -14.42
N ASP A 164 8.56 -4.03 -13.95
CA ASP A 164 9.42 -4.92 -14.74
C ASP A 164 9.98 -4.29 -16.02
N GLY A 165 10.14 -2.95 -16.03
CA GLY A 165 10.58 -2.18 -17.20
C GLY A 165 9.46 -1.74 -18.14
N GLY A 166 8.24 -2.25 -17.99
CA GLY A 166 7.04 -1.74 -18.68
C GLY A 166 6.60 -0.40 -18.09
N ALA A 167 6.69 0.67 -18.89
CA ALA A 167 6.40 2.02 -18.45
C ALA A 167 4.88 2.33 -18.45
N PHE A 168 4.46 3.11 -17.47
CA PHE A 168 3.16 3.78 -17.47
C PHE A 168 3.26 5.13 -18.19
N ALA A 169 2.18 5.55 -18.84
CA ALA A 169 2.11 6.86 -19.47
C ALA A 169 2.21 8.00 -18.44
N GLY A 170 1.72 7.77 -17.22
CA GLY A 170 1.60 8.79 -16.18
C GLY A 170 0.42 9.73 -16.44
N ASP A 171 0.07 10.51 -15.43
CA ASP A 171 -0.94 11.57 -15.50
C ASP A 171 -0.63 12.60 -14.41
N ASP A 172 -0.23 13.81 -14.81
CA ASP A 172 0.13 14.89 -13.89
C ASP A 172 -1.07 15.37 -13.04
N GLY A 173 -2.30 15.12 -13.49
CA GLY A 173 -3.54 15.41 -12.78
C GLY A 173 -3.93 14.37 -11.73
N LEU A 174 -3.33 13.17 -11.75
CA LEU A 174 -3.71 12.07 -10.86
C LEU A 174 -3.41 12.37 -9.38
N LEU A 175 -2.18 12.77 -9.03
CA LEU A 175 -1.86 13.07 -7.62
C LEU A 175 -2.66 14.27 -7.07
N PRO A 176 -2.84 15.38 -7.81
CA PRO A 176 -3.75 16.45 -7.41
C PRO A 176 -5.19 15.97 -7.18
N LEU A 177 -5.72 15.07 -8.01
CA LEU A 177 -7.05 14.48 -7.81
C LEU A 177 -7.11 13.67 -6.52
N LEU A 178 -6.11 12.82 -6.24
CA LEU A 178 -6.05 12.02 -5.02
C LEU A 178 -5.91 12.89 -3.77
N ALA A 179 -5.16 13.99 -3.84
CA ALA A 179 -5.08 14.97 -2.75
C ALA A 179 -6.44 15.61 -2.46
N ARG A 180 -7.15 16.08 -3.49
CA ARG A 180 -8.52 16.61 -3.36
C ARG A 180 -9.49 15.57 -2.80
N ALA A 181 -9.34 14.30 -3.17
CA ALA A 181 -10.16 13.23 -2.62
C ALA A 181 -9.96 13.12 -1.10
N LEU A 182 -8.72 13.21 -0.61
CA LEU A 182 -8.43 13.15 0.83
C LEU A 182 -8.95 14.37 1.60
N GLU A 183 -8.96 15.55 1.00
CA GLU A 183 -9.51 16.77 1.61
C GLU A 183 -11.01 16.64 1.94
N THR A 184 -11.74 15.77 1.23
CA THR A 184 -13.15 15.47 1.56
C THR A 184 -13.32 14.61 2.80
N GLN A 185 -12.23 14.02 3.33
CA GLN A 185 -12.27 13.12 4.47
C GLN A 185 -11.86 13.88 5.74
N PRO A 186 -12.80 14.21 6.64
CA PRO A 186 -12.48 14.98 7.83
C PRO A 186 -11.58 14.20 8.78
N TRP A 187 -10.66 14.92 9.42
CA TRP A 187 -9.83 14.35 10.48
C TRP A 187 -10.70 13.85 11.63
N GLN A 188 -10.42 12.64 12.09
CA GLN A 188 -11.02 12.09 13.30
C GLN A 188 -10.10 12.42 14.49
N PRO A 189 -10.64 13.00 15.57
CA PRO A 189 -9.88 13.18 16.80
C PRO A 189 -9.50 11.81 17.38
N ILE A 190 -8.31 11.73 17.99
CA ILE A 190 -7.82 10.56 18.73
C ILE A 190 -8.29 10.64 20.18
#